data_AF-A0A4R4B4I4-F1
#
_entry.id   AF-A0A4R4B4I4-F1
#
_cell.length_a   1.000
_cell.length_b   1.000
_cell.length_c   1.000
_cell.angle_alpha   90.00
_cell.angle_beta   90.00
_cell.angle_gamma   90.00
#
_symmetry.space_group_name_H-M   'P 1'
#
loop_
_entity.id
_entity.type
_entity.pdbx_description
1 polymer ?
#
loop_
_entity_poly.entity_id
_entity_poly.type
_entity_poly.pdbx_seq_one_letter_code
_entity_poly.pdbx_strand_id
1 'polypeptide(L)'
;MDRRDNLQVYLKVKTTDLISMNKDDLNRFMNQLTSLCRVYHEPFKIVSLTYSTETTEQQVYWKRMALRYQGKMSQDVSEKNEEHLWSQRYSLAIENLNRILWVEKNLKELAFFIVVYRENETELVKNVKDMKRYGGTQFNLQNMKAKEVEKLIFKLQNMNSEM
;
A
#
# COMPACT_ATOMS: atom_id res chain seq x y z
N MET A 1 23.39 4.76 -0.53
CA MET A 1 23.72 5.74 0.51
C MET A 1 23.28 7.13 0.05
N ASP A 2 23.02 8.07 0.97
CA ASP A 2 22.79 9.48 0.58
C ASP A 2 24.12 10.20 0.24
N ARG A 3 24.04 11.50 -0.08
CA ARG A 3 25.22 12.37 -0.32
C ARG A 3 26.12 12.56 0.91
N ARG A 4 25.76 12.01 2.07
CA ARG A 4 26.50 12.09 3.34
C ARG A 4 26.92 10.69 3.82
N ASP A 5 26.97 9.71 2.92
CA ASP A 5 27.28 8.30 3.21
C ASP A 5 26.39 7.63 4.27
N ASN A 6 25.17 8.14 4.49
CA ASN A 6 24.20 7.49 5.35
C ASN A 6 23.49 6.35 4.62
N LEU A 7 23.28 5.26 5.36
CA LEU A 7 22.30 4.23 5.07
C LEU A 7 20.88 4.80 5.23
N GLN A 8 19.95 4.26 4.44
CA GLN A 8 18.57 4.71 4.38
C GLN A 8 17.60 3.53 4.43
N VAL A 9 16.53 3.68 5.20
CA VAL A 9 15.37 2.78 5.13
C VAL A 9 14.13 3.59 4.81
N TYR A 10 13.37 3.08 3.84
CA TYR A 10 12.10 3.65 3.42
C TYR A 10 10.96 2.84 4.05
N LEU A 11 10.11 3.55 4.78
CA LEU A 11 8.93 3.02 5.43
C LEU A 11 7.68 3.55 4.72
N LYS A 12 6.84 2.66 4.21
CA LYS A 12 5.54 3.03 3.64
C LYS A 12 4.55 3.26 4.78
N VAL A 13 3.87 4.39 4.74
CA VAL A 13 2.74 4.69 5.62
C VAL A 13 1.50 4.02 5.02
N LYS A 14 0.68 3.38 5.86
CA LYS A 14 -0.60 2.83 5.40
C LYS A 14 -1.47 3.95 4.81
N THR A 15 -1.88 3.80 3.56
CA THR A 15 -2.79 4.76 2.95
C THR A 15 -4.15 4.67 3.62
N THR A 16 -4.61 5.81 4.14
CA THR A 16 -5.90 5.94 4.80
C THR A 16 -6.51 7.25 4.36
N ASP A 17 -7.79 7.23 3.99
CA ASP A 17 -8.50 8.44 3.59
C ASP A 17 -8.77 9.32 4.81
N LEU A 18 -7.96 10.35 5.00
CA LEU A 18 -8.09 11.30 6.10
C LEU A 18 -9.29 12.26 5.90
N ILE A 19 -9.78 12.43 4.67
CA ILE A 19 -10.83 13.42 4.35
C ILE A 19 -12.20 12.91 4.80
N SER A 20 -12.45 11.60 4.67
CA SER A 20 -13.71 10.98 5.10
C SER A 20 -13.73 10.53 6.56
N MET A 21 -12.63 10.72 7.30
CA MET A 21 -12.57 10.37 8.72
C MET A 21 -13.44 11.28 9.59
N ASN A 22 -13.96 10.71 10.67
CA ASN A 22 -14.53 11.52 11.74
C ASN A 22 -13.43 12.37 12.41
N LYS A 23 -13.86 13.44 13.09
CA LYS A 23 -12.94 14.41 13.71
C LYS A 23 -12.07 13.79 14.81
N ASP A 24 -12.59 12.83 15.56
CA ASP A 24 -11.87 12.22 16.68
C ASP A 24 -10.74 11.31 16.21
N ASP A 25 -10.98 10.53 15.16
CA ASP A 25 -9.97 9.68 14.53
C ASP A 25 -8.92 10.52 13.80
N LEU A 26 -9.31 11.59 13.13
CA LEU A 26 -8.37 12.55 12.57
C LEU A 26 -7.46 13.16 13.67
N ASN A 27 -8.06 13.56 14.80
CA ASN A 27 -7.29 14.06 15.94
C ASN A 27 -6.33 13.00 16.50
N ARG A 28 -6.72 11.73 16.53
CA ARG A 28 -5.82 10.62 16.93
C ARG A 28 -4.62 10.50 15.99
N PHE A 29 -4.83 10.57 14.68
CA PHE A 29 -3.75 10.57 13.69
C PHE A 29 -2.79 11.75 13.88
N MET A 30 -3.33 12.95 14.04
CA MET A 30 -2.53 14.16 14.27
C MET A 30 -1.74 14.06 15.57
N ASN A 31 -2.37 13.64 16.67
CA ASN A 31 -1.71 13.45 17.95
C ASN A 31 -0.61 12.38 17.90
N GLN A 32 -0.81 11.33 17.09
CA GLN A 32 0.21 10.30 16.87
C GLN A 32 1.43 10.88 16.15
N LEU A 33 1.22 11.69 15.11
CA LEU A 33 2.33 12.38 14.41
C LEU A 33 3.07 13.32 15.35
N THR A 34 2.35 14.14 16.11
CA THR A 34 2.92 15.06 17.09
C THR A 34 3.74 14.32 18.15
N SER A 35 3.23 13.19 18.65
CA SER A 35 3.92 12.36 19.62
C SER A 35 5.19 11.74 19.04
N LEU A 36 5.12 11.26 17.80
CA LEU A 36 6.29 10.74 17.08
C LEU A 36 7.36 11.83 16.93
N CYS A 37 7.01 13.01 16.43
CA CYS A 37 7.95 14.12 16.27
C CYS A 37 8.53 14.63 17.60
N ARG A 38 7.82 14.43 18.72
CA ARG A 38 8.28 14.84 20.06
C ARG A 38 9.28 13.85 20.67
N VAL A 39 9.07 12.55 20.45
CA VAL A 39 9.85 11.48 21.10
C VAL A 39 10.99 10.98 20.20
N TYR A 40 10.82 11.05 18.88
CA TYR A 40 11.85 10.66 17.92
C TYR A 40 12.73 11.87 17.59
N HIS A 41 13.97 11.85 18.09
CA HIS A 41 14.90 13.00 17.98
C HIS A 41 15.79 12.97 16.74
N GLU A 42 15.80 11.85 16.01
CA GLU A 42 16.67 11.70 14.86
C GLU A 42 16.06 12.32 13.60
N PRO A 43 16.87 12.81 12.66
CA PRO A 43 16.36 13.38 11.43
C PRO A 43 15.68 12.29 10.58
N PHE A 44 14.47 12.58 10.12
CA PHE A 44 13.75 11.77 9.14
C PHE A 44 13.14 12.66 8.07
N LYS A 45 12.84 12.08 6.91
CA LYS A 45 12.17 12.78 5.81
C LYS A 45 10.79 12.17 5.59
N ILE A 46 9.79 13.01 5.32
CA ILE A 46 8.49 12.57 4.79
C ILE A 46 8.47 12.86 3.29
N VAL A 47 8.10 11.86 2.51
CA VAL A 47 7.92 11.96 1.05
C VAL A 47 6.46 11.68 0.74
N SER A 48 5.83 12.52 -0.07
CA SER A 48 4.49 12.30 -0.59
C SER A 48 4.54 12.21 -2.11
N LEU A 49 3.91 11.18 -2.67
CA LEU A 49 3.91 10.92 -4.12
C LEU A 49 2.58 10.31 -4.53
N THR A 50 2.06 10.75 -5.67
CA THR A 50 0.85 10.16 -6.25
C THR A 50 1.22 8.87 -6.98
N TYR A 51 0.79 7.72 -6.47
CA TYR A 51 1.01 6.38 -7.02
C TYR A 51 -0.27 5.80 -7.60
N SER A 52 -0.17 4.83 -8.51
CA SER A 52 -1.31 3.98 -8.85
C SER A 52 -1.90 3.36 -7.59
N THR A 53 -3.23 3.36 -7.47
CA THR A 53 -3.94 2.74 -6.35
C THR A 53 -3.54 1.26 -6.24
N GLU A 54 -3.11 0.82 -5.07
CA GLU A 54 -2.73 -0.57 -4.86
C GLU A 54 -3.98 -1.44 -4.67
N THR A 55 -4.26 -2.34 -5.62
CA THR A 55 -5.46 -3.18 -5.58
C THR A 55 -5.16 -4.69 -5.53
N THR A 56 -3.92 -5.05 -5.23
CA THR A 56 -3.41 -6.43 -5.27
C THR A 56 -4.31 -7.43 -4.52
N GLU A 57 -4.72 -7.10 -3.29
CA GLU A 57 -5.55 -8.00 -2.46
C GLU A 57 -6.93 -8.24 -3.09
N GLN A 58 -7.57 -7.17 -3.58
CA GLN A 58 -8.87 -7.24 -4.23
C GLN A 58 -8.78 -8.01 -5.54
N GLN A 59 -7.72 -7.80 -6.34
CA GLN A 59 -7.47 -8.59 -7.56
C GLN A 59 -7.31 -10.08 -7.25
N VAL A 60 -6.52 -10.43 -6.23
CA VAL A 60 -6.29 -11.84 -5.83
C VAL A 60 -7.61 -12.49 -5.39
N TYR A 61 -8.43 -11.76 -4.64
CA TYR A 61 -9.76 -12.24 -4.23
C TYR A 61 -10.64 -12.56 -5.44
N TRP A 62 -10.81 -11.61 -6.37
CA TRP A 62 -11.70 -11.82 -7.52
C TRP A 62 -11.18 -12.84 -8.52
N LYS A 63 -9.86 -12.94 -8.71
CA LYS A 63 -9.23 -14.04 -9.47
C LYS A 63 -9.57 -15.40 -8.86
N ARG A 64 -9.47 -15.53 -7.53
CA ARG A 64 -9.83 -16.76 -6.82
C ARG A 64 -11.31 -17.10 -6.98
N MET A 65 -12.20 -16.10 -6.91
CA MET A 65 -13.63 -16.30 -7.11
C MET A 65 -13.95 -16.74 -8.54
N ALA A 66 -13.34 -16.12 -9.55
CA ALA A 66 -13.51 -16.51 -10.95
C ALA A 66 -13.10 -17.98 -11.19
N LEU A 67 -11.92 -18.38 -10.70
CA LEU A 67 -11.46 -19.79 -10.80
C LEU A 67 -12.41 -20.75 -10.08
N ARG A 68 -12.93 -20.38 -8.91
CA ARG A 68 -13.89 -21.19 -8.15
C ARG A 68 -15.19 -21.40 -8.93
N TYR A 69 -15.73 -20.35 -9.55
CA TYR A 69 -16.96 -20.44 -10.32
C TYR A 69 -16.76 -21.20 -11.63
N GLN A 70 -15.64 -20.98 -12.33
CA GLN A 70 -15.27 -21.75 -13.51
C GLN A 70 -15.18 -23.24 -13.21
N GLY A 71 -14.52 -23.63 -12.11
CA GLY A 71 -14.44 -25.04 -11.70
C GLY A 71 -15.80 -25.66 -11.35
N LYS A 72 -16.79 -24.85 -10.91
CA LYS A 72 -18.16 -25.30 -10.67
C LYS A 72 -19.00 -25.46 -11.94
N MET A 73 -18.67 -24.72 -12.99
CA MET A 73 -19.26 -24.90 -14.32
C MET A 73 -18.74 -26.15 -15.03
N SER A 74 -17.51 -26.58 -14.74
CA SER A 74 -16.88 -27.76 -15.36
C SER A 74 -17.17 -29.09 -14.66
N GLN A 75 -17.83 -29.08 -13.50
CA GLN A 75 -18.36 -30.30 -12.87
C GLN A 75 -19.65 -30.69 -13.58
N ASP A 76 -19.97 -31.98 -13.74
CA ASP A 76 -21.23 -32.44 -14.34
C ASP A 76 -22.43 -31.87 -13.56
N VAL A 77 -22.91 -30.71 -14.00
CA VAL A 77 -24.05 -30.03 -13.40
C VAL A 77 -25.29 -30.71 -13.96
N SER A 78 -25.98 -31.50 -13.13
CA SER A 78 -27.19 -32.24 -13.53
C SER A 78 -28.36 -31.32 -13.93
N GLU A 79 -28.32 -30.03 -13.62
CA GLU A 79 -29.40 -29.08 -13.84
C GLU A 79 -28.95 -27.82 -14.61
N LYS A 80 -29.56 -27.56 -15.77
CA LYS A 80 -29.32 -26.37 -16.61
C LYS A 80 -29.44 -25.03 -15.86
N ASN A 81 -30.26 -24.97 -14.81
CA ASN A 81 -30.46 -23.77 -14.00
C ASN A 81 -29.24 -23.44 -13.13
N GLU A 82 -28.52 -24.46 -12.66
CA GLU A 82 -27.31 -24.26 -11.87
C GLU A 82 -26.14 -23.78 -12.75
N GLU A 83 -26.01 -24.32 -13.97
CA GLU A 83 -24.99 -23.87 -14.93
C GLU A 83 -25.13 -22.38 -15.26
N HIS A 84 -26.37 -21.92 -15.49
CA HIS A 84 -26.66 -20.51 -15.77
C HIS A 84 -26.31 -19.61 -14.57
N LEU A 85 -26.64 -20.03 -13.35
CA LEU A 85 -26.29 -19.31 -12.13
C LEU A 85 -24.76 -19.18 -11.95
N TRP A 86 -24.02 -20.25 -12.19
CA TRP A 86 -22.55 -20.22 -12.09
C TRP A 86 -21.91 -19.36 -13.18
N SER A 87 -22.47 -19.36 -14.39
CA SER A 87 -22.08 -18.46 -15.48
C SER A 87 -22.22 -16.99 -15.10
N GLN A 88 -23.38 -16.60 -14.56
CA GLN A 88 -23.61 -15.22 -14.11
C GLN A 88 -22.64 -14.80 -13.00
N ARG A 89 -22.38 -15.69 -12.03
CA ARG A 89 -21.42 -15.44 -10.94
C ARG A 89 -19.98 -15.30 -11.46
N TYR A 90 -19.60 -16.11 -12.43
CA TYR A 90 -18.31 -15.99 -13.10
C TYR A 90 -18.18 -14.64 -13.82
N SER A 91 -19.17 -14.26 -14.63
CA SER A 91 -19.16 -12.97 -15.34
C SER A 91 -19.06 -11.79 -14.38
N LEU A 92 -19.80 -11.80 -13.27
CA LEU A 92 -19.71 -10.77 -12.24
C LEU A 92 -18.31 -10.70 -11.59
N ALA A 93 -17.67 -11.84 -11.35
CA ALA A 93 -16.32 -11.86 -10.79
C ALA A 93 -15.29 -11.28 -11.75
N ILE A 94 -15.41 -11.56 -13.05
CA ILE A 94 -14.55 -11.00 -14.10
C ILE A 94 -14.80 -9.50 -14.27
N GLU A 95 -16.05 -9.05 -14.26
CA GLU A 95 -16.39 -7.63 -14.33
C GLU A 95 -15.78 -6.84 -13.17
N ASN A 96 -15.93 -7.35 -11.94
CA ASN A 96 -15.32 -6.73 -10.76
C ASN A 96 -13.78 -6.71 -10.85
N LEU A 97 -13.16 -7.80 -11.32
CA LEU A 97 -11.71 -7.84 -11.52
C LEU A 97 -11.26 -6.77 -12.53
N ASN A 98 -11.97 -6.62 -13.65
CA ASN A 98 -11.67 -5.60 -14.66
C ASN A 98 -11.84 -4.19 -14.11
N ARG A 99 -12.89 -3.95 -13.32
CA ARG A 99 -13.10 -2.66 -12.65
C ARG A 99 -11.94 -2.31 -11.73
N ILE A 100 -11.45 -3.29 -10.98
CA ILE A 100 -10.34 -3.10 -10.04
C ILE A 100 -9.03 -2.84 -10.80
N LEU A 101 -8.77 -3.57 -11.87
CA LEU A 101 -7.61 -3.30 -12.75
C LEU A 101 -7.69 -1.91 -13.37
N TRP A 102 -8.89 -1.46 -13.74
CA TRP A 102 -9.10 -0.10 -14.22
C TRP A 102 -8.81 0.93 -13.14
N VAL A 103 -9.25 0.70 -11.89
CA VAL A 103 -8.95 1.58 -10.74
C VAL A 103 -7.44 1.73 -10.55
N GLU A 104 -6.70 0.63 -10.50
CA GLU A 104 -5.24 0.69 -10.33
C GLU A 104 -4.53 1.43 -11.47
N LYS A 105 -5.03 1.30 -12.71
CA LYS A 105 -4.44 1.96 -13.88
C LYS A 105 -4.76 3.46 -13.95
N ASN A 106 -5.97 3.87 -13.57
CA ASN A 106 -6.48 5.22 -13.85
C ASN A 106 -6.54 6.11 -12.62
N LEU A 107 -6.74 5.54 -11.43
CA LEU A 107 -6.78 6.31 -10.19
C LEU A 107 -5.38 6.36 -9.59
N LYS A 108 -4.99 7.59 -9.24
CA LYS A 108 -3.75 7.85 -8.54
C LYS A 108 -4.11 8.21 -7.09
N GLU A 109 -3.48 7.52 -6.16
CA GLU A 109 -3.64 7.71 -4.73
C GLU A 109 -2.39 8.40 -4.17
N LEU A 110 -2.58 9.31 -3.21
CA LEU A 110 -1.47 9.96 -2.52
C LEU A 110 -0.87 8.99 -1.50
N ALA A 111 0.36 8.53 -1.77
CA ALA A 111 1.10 7.67 -0.86
C ALA A 111 2.14 8.48 -0.07
N PHE A 112 2.31 8.13 1.20
CA PHE A 112 3.29 8.75 2.10
C PHE A 112 4.37 7.75 2.50
N PHE A 113 5.60 8.23 2.55
CA PHE A 113 6.77 7.44 2.93
C PHE A 113 7.59 8.21 3.97
N ILE A 114 8.10 7.49 4.97
CA ILE A 114 9.04 8.01 5.97
C ILE A 114 10.41 7.42 5.65
N VAL A 115 11.42 8.27 5.50
CA VAL A 115 12.81 7.89 5.27
C VAL A 115 13.60 8.13 6.54
N VAL A 116 14.24 7.07 7.03
CA VAL A 116 15.09 7.07 8.22
C VAL A 116 16.54 6.91 7.79
N TYR A 117 17.44 7.68 8.41
CA TYR A 117 18.85 7.77 8.04
C TYR A 117 19.77 7.38 9.20
N ARG A 118 20.86 6.67 8.91
CA ARG A 118 22.00 6.48 9.82
C ARG A 118 23.28 6.04 9.12
N GLU A 119 24.42 6.34 9.73
CA GLU A 119 25.74 5.90 9.26
C GLU A 119 25.95 4.39 9.49
N ASN A 120 25.51 3.88 10.65
CA ASN A 120 25.69 2.48 11.05
C ASN A 120 24.40 1.67 10.89
N GLU A 121 24.51 0.43 10.39
CA GLU A 121 23.40 -0.49 10.21
C GLU A 121 22.70 -0.84 11.53
N THR A 122 23.46 -1.02 12.62
CA THR A 122 22.89 -1.36 13.94
C THR A 122 22.02 -0.22 14.47
N GLU A 123 22.46 1.02 14.32
CA GLU A 123 21.69 2.20 14.70
C GLU A 123 20.50 2.43 13.77
N LEU A 124 20.64 2.14 12.47
CA LEU A 124 19.55 2.22 11.51
C LEU A 124 18.42 1.26 11.89
N VAL A 125 18.75 0.02 12.24
CA VAL A 125 17.77 -0.98 12.70
C VAL A 125 17.06 -0.51 13.96
N LYS A 126 17.79 0.07 14.92
CA LYS A 126 17.19 0.67 16.12
C LYS A 126 16.24 1.80 15.76
N ASN A 127 16.66 2.73 14.91
CA ASN A 127 15.86 3.87 14.49
C ASN A 127 14.59 3.45 13.75
N VAL A 128 14.65 2.42 12.90
CA VAL A 128 13.48 1.83 12.24
C VAL A 128 12.52 1.22 13.26
N LYS A 129 13.04 0.49 14.25
CA LYS A 129 12.23 -0.10 15.32
C LYS A 129 11.54 0.97 16.16
N ASP A 130 12.27 2.01 16.54
CA ASP A 130 11.75 3.14 17.30
C ASP A 130 10.69 3.90 16.49
N MET A 131 10.95 4.17 15.21
CA MET A 131 9.99 4.81 14.30
C MET A 131 8.70 3.99 14.16
N LYS A 132 8.79 2.67 14.01
CA LYS A 132 7.60 1.79 13.98
C LYS A 132 6.84 1.79 15.30
N ARG A 133 7.56 1.75 16.42
CA ARG A 133 6.98 1.77 17.76
C ARG A 133 6.23 3.07 18.02
N TYR A 134 6.85 4.22 17.71
CA TYR A 134 6.27 5.53 17.92
C TYR A 134 5.25 5.91 16.85
N GLY A 135 5.30 5.33 15.65
CA GLY A 135 4.25 5.49 14.63
C GLY A 135 2.96 4.75 14.97
N GLY A 136 3.04 3.74 15.83
CA GLY A 136 1.89 3.00 16.32
C GLY A 136 1.10 2.29 15.22
N THR A 137 -0.10 1.82 15.59
CA THR A 137 -1.02 1.15 14.66
C THR A 137 -1.62 2.09 13.62
N GLN A 138 -1.64 3.40 13.90
CA GLN A 138 -2.24 4.40 13.01
C GLN A 138 -1.46 4.52 11.70
N PHE A 139 -0.13 4.68 11.77
CA PHE A 139 0.69 4.74 10.55
C PHE A 139 1.03 3.36 9.98
N ASN A 140 1.00 2.32 10.83
CA ASN A 140 1.31 0.93 10.47
C ASN A 140 2.50 0.83 9.50
N LEU A 141 3.64 1.37 9.91
CA LEU A 141 4.80 1.58 9.04
C LEU A 141 5.40 0.24 8.56
N GLN A 142 5.40 0.05 7.25
CA GLN A 142 5.92 -1.16 6.62
C GLN A 142 7.27 -0.92 5.95
N ASN A 143 8.19 -1.88 6.07
CA ASN A 143 9.45 -1.82 5.33
C ASN A 143 9.17 -2.03 3.85
N MET A 144 9.69 -1.14 3.01
CA MET A 144 9.66 -1.35 1.57
C MET A 144 10.73 -2.36 1.14
N LYS A 145 10.41 -3.16 0.12
CA LYS A 145 11.39 -4.05 -0.50
C LYS A 145 12.36 -3.23 -1.36
N ALA A 146 13.60 -3.71 -1.52
CA ALA A 146 14.63 -3.01 -2.29
C ALA A 146 14.17 -2.59 -3.70
N LYS A 147 13.45 -3.48 -4.42
CA LYS A 147 12.89 -3.19 -5.75
C LYS A 147 11.83 -2.08 -5.75
N GLU A 148 11.06 -1.95 -4.67
CA GLU A 148 10.04 -0.90 -4.53
C GLU A 148 10.70 0.45 -4.21
N VAL A 149 11.76 0.43 -3.40
CA VAL A 149 12.58 1.61 -3.10
C VAL A 149 13.27 2.12 -4.36
N GLU A 150 13.79 1.24 -5.21
CA GLU A 150 14.39 1.61 -6.49
C GLU A 150 13.38 2.34 -7.39
N LYS A 151 12.17 1.79 -7.56
CA LYS A 151 11.08 2.45 -8.29
C LYS A 151 10.70 3.80 -7.68
N LEU A 152 10.69 3.91 -6.35
CA LEU A 152 10.42 5.15 -5.63
C LEU A 152 11.46 6.22 -5.91
N ILE A 153 12.75 5.87 -5.79
CA ILE A 153 13.85 6.78 -6.07
C ILE A 153 13.84 7.20 -7.54
N PHE A 154 13.61 6.25 -8.46
CA PHE A 154 13.48 6.55 -9.88
C PHE A 154 12.39 7.60 -10.14
N LYS A 155 11.21 7.41 -9.55
CA LYS A 155 10.09 8.36 -9.69
C LYS A 155 10.37 9.71 -9.05
N LEU A 156 11.05 9.75 -7.91
CA LEU A 156 11.47 10.99 -7.26
C LEU A 156 12.44 11.79 -8.12
N GLN A 157 13.34 11.10 -8.83
CA GLN A 157 14.32 11.74 -9.71
C GLN A 157 13.71 12.11 -11.07
N ASN A 158 12.66 11.42 -11.49
CA ASN A 158 11.99 11.60 -12.77
C ASN A 158 10.51 11.97 -12.58
N MET A 159 10.24 13.00 -11.77
CA MET A 159 8.86 13.41 -11.46
C MET A 159 8.02 13.77 -12.69
N ASN A 160 8.67 14.15 -13.80
CA ASN A 160 8.03 14.55 -15.06
C ASN A 160 7.94 13.41 -16.09
N SER A 161 8.51 12.23 -15.82
CA SER A 161 8.39 11.11 -16.75
C SER A 161 7.08 10.37 -16.51
N GLU A 162 6.25 10.27 -17.53
CA GLU A 162 5.14 9.31 -17.53
C GLU A 162 5.72 7.89 -17.53
N MET A 163 5.40 7.13 -16.48
CA MET A 163 5.60 5.68 -16.42
C MET A 163 4.27 4.99 -16.70
#